data_AF-A0A920AHN9-F1
#
_entry.id   AF-A0A920AHN9-F1
#
_cell.length_a   1.000
_cell.length_b   1.000
_cell.length_c   1.000
_cell.angle_alpha   90.00
_cell.angle_beta   90.00
_cell.angle_gamma   90.00
#
_symmetry.space_group_name_H-M   'P 1'
#
loop_
_entity.id
_entity.type
_entity.pdbx_description
1 polymer ?
#
loop_
_entity_poly.entity_id
_entity_poly.type
_entity_poly.pdbx_seq_one_letter_code
_entity_poly.pdbx_strand_id
1 'polypeptide(L)'
;MQILVLEINTSITLFNLSGQEGSLKFENLGEFEDSNQLNFSDDTECVIIDSTAPEEPKLSMLLTNFINSEYKITTNNVTNAIKKINTDGQIIEHLDREEYTRLSTPSKATIGMVKSYFNKYASWSFNKFIALHSSYYDQYQTLEPEVYLESK
;
A
#
# COMPACT_ATOMS: atom_id res chain seq x y z
N MET A 1 19.78 -5.74 -2.96
CA MET A 1 19.04 -4.55 -2.49
C MET A 1 18.22 -4.99 -1.31
N GLN A 2 18.35 -4.33 -0.15
CA GLN A 2 17.57 -4.63 1.05
C GLN A 2 16.38 -3.67 1.06
N ILE A 3 15.16 -4.19 1.08
CA ILE A 3 13.95 -3.35 1.11
C ILE A 3 13.15 -3.74 2.34
N LEU A 4 12.82 -2.75 3.15
CA LEU A 4 11.94 -2.95 4.30
C LEU A 4 10.50 -2.95 3.83
N VAL A 5 9.76 -3.98 4.22
CA VAL A 5 8.31 -4.08 3.99
C VAL A 5 7.63 -4.07 5.35
N LEU A 6 6.71 -3.12 5.54
CA LEU A 6 5.90 -3.00 6.74
C LEU A 6 4.49 -3.45 6.39
N GLU A 7 4.11 -4.62 6.89
CA GLU A 7 2.72 -5.05 6.86
C GLU A 7 2.00 -4.45 8.08
N ILE A 8 1.02 -3.59 7.84
CA ILE A 8 0.32 -2.83 8.88
C ILE A 8 -1.12 -3.33 9.00
N ASN A 9 -1.38 -4.05 10.08
CA ASN A 9 -2.71 -4.52 10.48
C ASN A 9 -3.05 -3.94 11.86
N THR A 10 -3.32 -4.79 12.85
CA THR A 10 -3.40 -4.40 14.27
C THR A 10 -2.04 -4.03 14.86
N SER A 11 -0.97 -4.53 14.24
CA SER A 11 0.44 -4.35 14.58
C SER A 11 1.24 -4.09 13.29
N ILE A 12 2.52 -3.77 13.42
CA ILE A 12 3.45 -3.60 12.31
C ILE A 12 4.36 -4.82 12.24
N THR A 13 4.19 -5.65 11.22
CA THR A 13 5.14 -6.73 10.93
C THR A 13 6.19 -6.22 9.94
N LEU A 14 7.46 -6.35 10.31
CA LEU A 14 8.57 -5.92 9.47
C LEU A 14 9.16 -7.11 8.75
N PHE A 15 9.31 -6.98 7.44
CA PHE A 15 10.03 -7.93 6.61
C PHE A 15 11.21 -7.27 5.94
N ASN A 16 12.27 -8.04 5.81
CA ASN A 16 13.32 -7.80 4.85
C ASN A 16 12.99 -8.51 3.54
N LEU A 17 12.84 -7.75 2.47
CA LEU A 17 12.64 -8.28 1.15
C LEU A 17 13.98 -8.40 0.43
N SER A 18 14.30 -9.62 0.01
CA SER A 18 15.47 -9.95 -0.79
C SER A 18 15.07 -10.69 -2.06
N GLY A 19 15.75 -10.41 -3.17
CA GLY A 19 15.53 -11.09 -4.44
C GLY A 19 16.68 -12.04 -4.77
N GLN A 20 16.36 -13.30 -5.12
CA GLN A 20 17.27 -14.23 -5.79
C GLN A 20 16.55 -14.92 -6.94
N GLU A 21 17.15 -14.89 -8.14
CA GLU A 21 16.72 -15.65 -9.33
C GLU A 21 15.23 -15.50 -9.69
N GLY A 22 14.70 -14.26 -9.66
CA GLY A 22 13.30 -13.99 -10.03
C GLY A 22 12.27 -14.34 -8.95
N SER A 23 12.71 -14.78 -7.76
CA SER A 23 11.84 -14.99 -6.59
C SER A 23 12.09 -13.93 -5.52
N LEU A 24 11.01 -13.34 -5.01
CA LEU A 24 11.04 -12.49 -3.82
C LEU A 24 10.97 -13.36 -2.57
N LYS A 25 11.88 -13.14 -1.63
CA LYS A 25 11.90 -13.78 -0.32
C LYS A 25 11.66 -12.74 0.76
N PHE A 26 10.65 -12.98 1.59
CA PHE A 26 10.35 -12.21 2.78
C PHE A 26 10.98 -12.89 3.98
N GLU A 27 11.89 -12.19 4.64
CA GLU A 27 12.45 -12.58 5.92
C GLU A 27 11.79 -11.73 7.01
N ASN A 28 11.03 -12.37 7.91
CA ASN A 28 10.40 -11.66 9.02
C ASN A 28 11.47 -11.22 10.03
N LEU A 29 11.53 -9.91 10.29
CA LEU A 29 12.46 -9.28 11.22
C LEU A 29 11.84 -9.00 12.60
N GLY A 30 10.52 -9.13 12.74
CA GLY A 30 9.79 -8.93 13.98
C GLY A 30 8.42 -8.28 13.79
N GLU A 31 7.64 -8.30 14.86
CA GLU A 31 6.35 -7.63 14.98
C GLU A 31 6.43 -6.56 16.06
N PHE A 32 5.86 -5.39 15.79
CA PHE A 32 5.94 -4.21 16.64
C PHE A 32 4.55 -3.64 16.88
N GLU A 33 4.22 -3.38 18.14
CA GLU A 33 2.98 -2.70 18.52
C GLU A 33 3.13 -1.17 18.48
N ASP A 34 4.36 -0.68 18.61
CA ASP A 34 4.68 0.75 18.57
C ASP A 34 5.69 1.03 17.45
N SER A 35 5.33 1.96 16.56
CA SER A 35 6.21 2.44 15.48
C SER A 35 7.55 3.01 15.96
N ASN A 36 7.64 3.47 17.22
CA ASN A 36 8.90 3.92 17.82
C ASN A 36 9.91 2.79 18.03
N GLN A 37 9.46 1.53 18.01
CA GLN A 37 10.32 0.35 18.07
C GLN A 37 11.04 0.08 16.72
N LEU A 38 10.63 0.75 15.64
CA LEU A 38 11.33 0.72 14.36
C LEU A 38 12.65 1.49 14.48
N ASN A 39 13.71 0.78 14.86
CA ASN A 39 15.05 1.32 15.06
C ASN A 39 15.81 1.51 13.73
N PHE A 40 15.20 2.23 12.80
CA PHE A 40 15.76 2.63 11.50
C PHE A 40 15.78 4.16 11.41
N SER A 41 16.67 4.68 10.54
CA SER A 41 16.72 6.10 10.23
C SER A 41 15.41 6.56 9.62
N ASP A 42 14.99 7.80 9.91
CA ASP A 42 13.73 8.34 9.40
C ASP A 42 13.73 8.48 7.87
N ASP A 43 14.91 8.58 7.25
CA ASP A 43 15.08 8.63 5.79
C ASP A 43 15.14 7.24 5.14
N THR A 44 15.08 6.15 5.92
CA THR A 44 15.10 4.79 5.37
C THR A 44 13.83 4.54 4.56
N GLU A 45 14.00 4.23 3.28
CA GLU A 45 12.90 3.86 2.38
C GLU A 45 12.28 2.52 2.80
N CYS A 46 10.96 2.44 2.69
CA CYS A 46 10.21 1.24 2.98
C CYS A 46 8.97 1.15 2.10
N VAL A 47 8.40 -0.05 2.03
CA VAL A 47 7.12 -0.34 1.38
C VAL A 47 6.10 -0.69 2.45
N ILE A 48 4.95 -0.01 2.44
CA ILE A 48 3.83 -0.29 3.31
C ILE A 48 2.87 -1.23 2.57
N ILE A 49 2.42 -2.28 3.24
CA ILE A 49 1.37 -3.21 2.80
C ILE A 49 0.30 -3.22 3.89
N ASP A 50 -0.97 -3.20 3.50
CA ASP A 50 -2.10 -3.30 4.41
C ASP A 50 -3.24 -4.09 3.75
N SER A 51 -4.39 -4.13 4.42
CA SER A 51 -5.61 -4.79 3.93
C SER A 51 -6.14 -4.31 2.55
N THR A 52 -5.62 -3.21 1.99
CA THR A 52 -5.98 -2.75 0.65
C THR A 52 -5.12 -3.35 -0.47
N ALA A 53 -4.03 -4.04 -0.10
CA ALA A 53 -3.19 -4.76 -1.05
C ALA A 53 -3.90 -5.96 -1.67
N PRO A 54 -3.53 -6.35 -2.91
CA PRO A 54 -4.01 -7.61 -3.47
C PRO A 54 -3.46 -8.80 -2.69
N GLU A 55 -4.17 -9.93 -2.73
CA GLU A 55 -3.70 -11.19 -2.16
C GLU A 55 -2.63 -11.86 -3.05
N GLU A 56 -1.93 -12.86 -2.50
CA GLU A 56 -1.02 -13.69 -3.28
C GLU A 56 -1.76 -14.53 -4.33
N PRO A 57 -1.16 -14.81 -5.52
CA PRO A 57 0.21 -14.47 -5.93
C PRO A 57 0.39 -13.06 -6.51
N LYS A 58 -0.70 -12.28 -6.60
CA LYS A 58 -0.68 -10.96 -7.26
C LYS A 58 0.19 -9.96 -6.50
N LEU A 59 0.22 -10.03 -5.18
CA LEU A 59 1.06 -9.18 -4.34
C LEU A 59 2.55 -9.32 -4.69
N SER A 60 3.06 -10.56 -4.75
CA SER A 60 4.45 -10.83 -5.09
C SER A 60 4.82 -10.31 -6.50
N MET A 61 3.93 -10.49 -7.48
CA MET A 61 4.14 -9.94 -8.83
C MET A 61 4.15 -8.41 -8.83
N LEU A 62 3.18 -7.81 -8.14
CA LEU A 62 3.04 -6.36 -8.03
C LEU A 62 4.27 -5.73 -7.37
N LEU A 63 4.75 -6.31 -6.26
CA LEU A 63 5.93 -5.81 -5.55
C LEU A 63 7.18 -5.79 -6.42
N THR A 64 7.40 -6.83 -7.21
CA THR A 64 8.56 -6.94 -8.12
C THR A 64 8.59 -5.76 -9.11
N ASN A 65 7.44 -5.41 -9.68
CA ASN A 65 7.32 -4.30 -10.62
C ASN A 65 7.33 -2.95 -9.89
N PHE A 66 6.63 -2.86 -8.77
CA PHE A 66 6.40 -1.63 -8.01
C PHE A 66 7.70 -1.06 -7.43
N ILE A 67 8.54 -1.93 -6.84
CA ILE A 67 9.83 -1.55 -6.25
C ILE A 67 10.71 -0.81 -7.25
N ASN A 68 10.76 -1.30 -8.49
CA ASN A 68 11.61 -0.74 -9.54
C ASN A 68 10.96 0.44 -10.29
N SER A 69 9.70 0.78 -9.98
CA SER A 69 8.97 1.85 -10.66
C SER A 69 9.22 3.23 -10.03
N GLU A 70 8.98 4.33 -10.75
CA GLU A 70 9.07 5.69 -10.20
C GLU A 70 7.85 6.07 -9.33
N TYR A 71 6.83 5.23 -9.32
CA TYR A 71 5.57 5.51 -8.63
C TYR A 71 5.63 5.09 -7.17
N LYS A 72 4.84 5.79 -6.34
CA LYS A 72 4.85 5.63 -4.89
C LYS A 72 3.59 5.01 -4.32
N ILE A 73 2.51 4.96 -5.10
CA ILE A 73 1.21 4.45 -4.66
C ILE A 73 0.63 3.57 -5.76
N THR A 74 0.11 2.41 -5.38
CA THR A 74 -0.68 1.55 -6.29
C THR A 74 -2.15 1.91 -6.23
N THR A 75 -2.92 1.42 -7.19
CA THR A 75 -4.37 1.59 -7.20
C THR A 75 -5.10 0.31 -7.54
N ASN A 76 -6.33 0.15 -7.04
CA ASN A 76 -7.24 -0.93 -7.38
C ASN A 76 -8.48 -0.37 -8.09
N ASN A 77 -9.02 -1.16 -9.01
CA ASN A 77 -10.32 -0.87 -9.65
C ASN A 77 -11.46 -0.88 -8.61
N VAL A 78 -12.44 -0.02 -8.80
CA VAL A 78 -13.62 -0.01 -7.94
C VAL A 78 -14.59 -1.09 -8.40
N THR A 79 -14.72 -2.15 -7.61
CA THR A 79 -15.59 -3.31 -7.93
C THR A 79 -17.03 -3.11 -7.48
N ASN A 80 -17.26 -2.33 -6.43
CA ASN A 80 -18.59 -2.09 -5.88
C ASN A 80 -19.31 -0.95 -6.61
N ALA A 81 -20.64 -0.98 -6.61
CA ALA A 81 -21.44 0.15 -7.08
C ALA A 81 -21.17 1.38 -6.20
N ILE A 82 -20.92 2.52 -6.84
CA ILE A 82 -20.69 3.79 -6.16
C ILE A 82 -21.97 4.61 -6.21
N LYS A 83 -22.33 5.22 -5.09
CA LYS A 83 -23.52 6.07 -4.96
C LYS A 83 -23.16 7.39 -4.33
N LYS A 84 -23.70 8.48 -4.87
CA LYS A 84 -23.64 9.79 -4.25
C LYS A 84 -24.80 9.93 -3.27
N ILE A 85 -24.49 10.33 -2.05
CA ILE A 85 -25.47 10.58 -0.99
C ILE A 85 -25.49 12.06 -0.63
N ASN A 86 -26.67 12.61 -0.37
CA ASN A 86 -26.80 13.97 0.16
C ASN A 86 -26.65 13.97 1.70
N THR A 87 -26.69 15.16 2.30
CA THR A 87 -26.60 15.36 3.75
C THR A 87 -27.73 14.70 4.53
N ASP A 88 -28.87 14.45 3.87
CA ASP A 88 -30.04 13.79 4.46
C ASP A 88 -29.97 12.26 4.35
N GLY A 89 -28.85 11.71 3.83
CA GLY A 89 -28.62 10.28 3.68
C GLY A 89 -29.33 9.64 2.49
N GLN A 90 -29.92 10.44 1.60
CA GLN A 90 -30.62 9.96 0.42
C GLN A 90 -29.65 9.74 -0.74
N ILE A 91 -29.86 8.66 -1.50
CA ILE A 91 -29.13 8.42 -2.75
C ILE A 91 -29.63 9.40 -3.80
N ILE A 92 -28.73 10.23 -4.31
CA ILE A 92 -29.04 11.22 -5.35
C ILE A 92 -28.50 10.83 -6.73
N GLU A 93 -27.53 9.92 -6.80
CA GLU A 93 -26.89 9.53 -8.05
C GLU A 93 -26.22 8.15 -7.92
N HIS A 94 -26.28 7.35 -8.99
CA HIS A 94 -25.44 6.18 -9.18
C HIS A 94 -24.27 6.59 -10.06
N LEU A 95 -23.05 6.51 -9.53
CA LEU A 95 -21.85 6.91 -10.25
C LEU A 95 -21.32 5.74 -11.08
N ASP A 96 -20.77 6.03 -12.25
CA ASP A 96 -20.07 5.04 -13.05
C ASP A 96 -18.75 4.67 -12.37
N ARG A 97 -18.65 3.43 -11.88
CA ARG A 97 -17.47 2.95 -11.15
C ARG A 97 -16.21 2.89 -12.03
N GLU A 98 -16.35 2.81 -13.35
CA GLU A 98 -15.22 2.75 -14.28
C GLU A 98 -14.46 4.08 -14.35
N GLU A 99 -15.10 5.19 -13.96
CA GLU A 99 -14.46 6.50 -13.88
C GLU A 99 -13.62 6.70 -12.60
N TYR A 100 -13.62 5.73 -11.68
CA TYR A 100 -12.97 5.87 -10.37
C TYR A 100 -11.94 4.77 -10.14
N THR A 101 -10.80 5.18 -9.60
CA THR A 101 -9.80 4.27 -9.04
C THR A 101 -9.70 4.45 -7.53
N ARG A 102 -9.35 3.39 -6.81
CA ARG A 102 -9.12 3.43 -5.36
C ARG A 102 -7.63 3.35 -5.09
N LEU A 103 -7.06 4.31 -4.37
CA LEU A 103 -5.69 4.18 -3.87
C LEU A 103 -5.54 2.93 -3.00
N SER A 104 -4.46 2.19 -3.19
CA SER A 104 -4.15 0.96 -2.46
C SER A 104 -2.68 0.89 -2.05
N THR A 105 -2.36 -0.10 -1.23
CA THR A 105 -0.98 -0.56 -1.01
C THR A 105 -0.66 -1.72 -1.96
N PRO A 106 0.62 -2.03 -2.26
CA PRO A 106 1.86 -1.48 -1.70
C PRO A 106 2.08 0.02 -1.93
N SER A 107 2.67 0.71 -0.96
CA SER A 107 3.03 2.14 -1.09
C SER A 107 4.45 2.43 -0.60
N LYS A 108 5.22 3.23 -1.35
CA LYS A 108 6.56 3.67 -0.96
C LYS A 108 6.47 4.81 0.04
N ALA A 109 7.20 4.67 1.13
CA ALA A 109 7.28 5.64 2.20
C ALA A 109 8.70 5.66 2.77
N THR A 110 8.90 6.50 3.78
CA THR A 110 10.05 6.39 4.67
C THR A 110 9.59 6.01 6.08
N ILE A 111 10.51 5.46 6.87
CA ILE A 111 10.25 5.14 8.28
C ILE A 111 9.79 6.38 9.07
N GLY A 112 10.33 7.57 8.77
CA GLY A 112 9.90 8.82 9.39
C GLY A 112 8.43 9.15 9.11
N MET A 113 7.94 8.89 7.89
CA MET A 113 6.53 9.08 7.54
C MET A 113 5.63 8.15 8.36
N VAL A 114 6.03 6.89 8.54
CA VAL A 114 5.28 5.89 9.34
C VAL A 114 5.24 6.30 10.80
N LYS A 115 6.38 6.64 11.40
CA LYS A 115 6.44 7.13 12.79
C LYS A 115 5.58 8.39 12.98
N SER A 116 5.66 9.35 12.05
CA SER A 116 4.85 10.58 12.13
C SER A 116 3.34 10.32 12.06
N TYR A 117 2.92 9.30 11.30
CA TYR A 117 1.53 8.88 11.25
C TYR A 117 1.04 8.36 12.59
N PHE A 118 1.78 7.42 13.20
CA PHE A 118 1.40 6.80 14.47
C PHE A 118 1.54 7.74 15.67
N ASN A 119 2.38 8.78 15.56
CA ASN A 119 2.39 9.88 16.53
C ASN A 119 1.08 10.71 16.53
N LYS A 120 0.32 10.68 15.43
CA LYS A 120 -0.93 11.45 15.28
C LYS A 120 -2.18 10.57 15.37
N TYR A 121 -2.11 9.33 14.94
CA TYR A 121 -3.25 8.42 14.83
C TYR A 121 -2.97 7.10 15.52
N ALA A 122 -3.89 6.66 16.38
CA ALA A 122 -3.76 5.41 17.13
C ALA A 122 -3.98 4.15 16.29
N SER A 123 -4.63 4.27 15.13
CA SER A 123 -4.97 3.14 14.26
C SER A 123 -4.59 3.43 12.82
N TRP A 124 -4.17 2.41 12.09
CA TRP A 124 -3.83 2.53 10.68
C TRP A 124 -5.06 2.89 9.81
N SER A 125 -4.82 3.72 8.81
CA SER A 125 -5.77 4.08 7.77
C SER A 125 -4.99 4.68 6.61
N PHE A 126 -4.91 3.95 5.51
CA PHE A 126 -4.15 4.41 4.34
C PHE A 126 -4.62 5.77 3.83
N ASN A 127 -5.94 6.03 3.80
CA ASN A 127 -6.48 7.34 3.42
C ASN A 127 -5.99 8.48 4.33
N LYS A 128 -5.90 8.25 5.65
CA LYS A 128 -5.37 9.25 6.59
C LYS A 128 -3.87 9.43 6.41
N PHE A 129 -3.14 8.36 6.12
CA PHE A 129 -1.71 8.41 5.83
C PHE A 129 -1.43 9.26 4.59
N ILE A 130 -2.13 9.01 3.49
CA ILE A 130 -2.03 9.80 2.27
C ILE A 130 -2.44 11.26 2.51
N ALA A 131 -3.50 11.53 3.26
CA ALA A 131 -3.92 12.90 3.56
C ALA A 131 -2.90 13.67 4.42
N LEU A 132 -2.19 12.97 5.33
CA LEU A 132 -1.11 13.58 6.12
C LEU A 132 0.12 13.90 5.26
N HIS A 133 0.37 13.08 4.24
CA HIS A 133 1.53 13.16 3.36
C HIS A 133 1.11 13.53 1.92
N SER A 134 0.26 14.55 1.80
CA SER A 134 -0.44 14.88 0.55
C SER A 134 0.46 15.27 -0.62
N SER A 135 1.74 15.57 -0.38
CA SER A 135 2.74 15.75 -1.44
C SER A 135 2.96 14.50 -2.30
N TYR A 136 2.48 13.34 -1.84
CA TYR A 136 2.55 12.06 -2.57
C TYR A 136 1.31 11.80 -3.44
N TYR A 137 0.27 12.64 -3.35
CA TYR A 137 -1.04 12.34 -3.92
C TYR A 137 -1.05 12.17 -5.43
N ASP A 138 -0.16 12.86 -6.16
CA ASP A 138 -0.09 12.81 -7.62
C ASP A 138 0.92 11.76 -8.15
N GLN A 139 1.50 10.93 -7.28
CA GLN A 139 2.55 9.97 -7.63
C GLN A 139 2.05 8.51 -7.62
N TYR A 140 0.82 8.28 -8.10
CA TYR A 140 0.22 6.95 -8.23
C TYR A 140 0.29 6.40 -9.65
N GLN A 141 0.27 5.07 -9.77
CA GLN A 141 0.05 4.39 -11.04
C GLN A 141 -0.92 3.22 -10.86
N THR A 142 -1.78 3.05 -11.85
CA THR A 142 -2.47 1.78 -12.06
C THR A 142 -1.47 0.74 -12.54
N LEU A 143 -1.14 -0.21 -11.67
CA LEU A 143 -0.36 -1.40 -12.02
C LEU A 143 -1.30 -2.59 -12.06
N GLU A 144 -1.72 -2.99 -13.26
CA GLU A 144 -2.42 -4.26 -13.45
C GLU A 144 -1.38 -5.41 -13.41
N PRO A 145 -1.53 -6.41 -12.52
CA PRO A 145 -0.70 -7.60 -12.58
C PRO A 145 -1.11 -8.43 -13.80
N GLU A 146 -0.43 -8.25 -14.93
CA GLU A 146 -0.63 -9.06 -16.13
C GLU A 146 -0.19 -10.50 -15.85
N VAL A 147 -1.15 -11.41 -15.78
CA VAL A 147 -0.90 -12.87 -15.76
C VAL A 147 -1.23 -13.40 -17.15
N TYR A 148 -0.21 -13.65 -17.97
CA TYR A 148 -0.36 -14.38 -19.22
C TYR A 148 -0.36 -15.88 -18.93
N LEU A 149 -1.55 -16.50 -18.93
CA LEU A 149 -1.66 -17.95 -19.00
C LEU A 149 -1.52 -18.36 -20.47
N GLU A 150 -0.35 -18.84 -20.87
CA GLU A 150 -0.23 -19.59 -22.12
C GLU A 150 -1.01 -20.90 -21.95
N SER A 151 -2.11 -21.05 -22.68
CA SER A 151 -2.74 -22.36 -22.86
C SER A 151 -1.78 -23.23 -23.66
N LYS A 152 -1.32 -24.34 -23.06
CA LYS A 152 -0.74 -25.44 -23.83
C LYS A 152 -1.83 -26.21 -24.59
#